data_AF-A0A0B1TFE1-F1
#
_entry.id   AF-A0A0B1TFE1-F1
#
_cell.length_a   1.000
_cell.length_b   1.000
_cell.length_c   1.000
_cell.angle_alpha   90.00
_cell.angle_beta   90.00
_cell.angle_gamma   90.00
#
_symmetry.space_group_name_H-M   'P 1'
#
loop_
_entity.id
_entity.type
_entity.pdbx_description
1 polymer ?
#
loop_
_entity_poly.entity_id
_entity_poly.type
_entity_poly.pdbx_seq_one_letter_code
_entity_poly.pdbx_strand_id
1 'polypeptide(L)'
;MLVLSIDRYGRCGVPPPGCDGVDKQGYPCVAELIRPYKFYISIENSNCVDYVTEKFFEALISRMTVPIVLRRKIYTNIGAPPNSFLAIDDFSSIAEMVKFINNVAANKEKYLEFHKWRTTHE
;
A
#
# COMPACT_ATOMS: atom_id res chain seq x y z
N MET A 1 -21.87 -9.21 5.33
CA MET A 1 -20.73 -9.45 4.42
C MET A 1 -19.74 -8.31 4.64
N LEU A 2 -18.53 -8.58 5.11
CA LEU A 2 -17.49 -7.54 5.24
C LEU A 2 -17.01 -7.21 3.82
N VAL A 3 -17.31 -6.01 3.33
CA VAL A 3 -16.92 -5.56 1.99
C VAL A 3 -15.77 -4.57 2.15
N LEU A 4 -14.72 -4.74 1.36
CA LEU A 4 -13.66 -3.74 1.16
C LEU A 4 -13.87 -3.16 -0.24
N SER A 5 -14.18 -1.86 -0.31
CA SER A 5 -14.27 -1.17 -1.60
C SER A 5 -12.86 -0.88 -2.11
N ILE A 6 -12.60 -1.20 -3.38
CA ILE A 6 -11.29 -1.00 -4.01
C ILE A 6 -11.51 -0.25 -5.31
N ASP A 7 -10.93 0.95 -5.40
CA ASP A 7 -10.84 1.68 -6.65
C ASP A 7 -9.61 1.22 -7.43
N ARG A 8 -9.78 0.97 -8.72
CA ARG A 8 -8.76 0.37 -9.58
C ARG A 8 -8.53 1.23 -10.80
N TYR A 9 -7.36 1.84 -10.88
CA TYR A 9 -6.96 2.69 -12.01
C TYR A 9 -5.89 2.03 -12.88
N GLY A 10 -5.81 2.45 -14.14
CA GLY A 10 -4.82 1.99 -15.12
C GLY A 10 -5.38 0.93 -16.08
N ARG A 11 -4.50 0.25 -16.82
CA ARG A 11 -4.90 -0.70 -17.89
C ARG A 11 -5.76 -1.86 -17.38
N CYS A 12 -5.58 -2.28 -16.13
CA CYS A 12 -6.35 -3.35 -15.51
C CYS A 12 -7.67 -2.86 -14.87
N GLY A 13 -7.97 -1.56 -14.93
CA GLY A 13 -9.13 -0.93 -14.30
C GLY A 13 -9.70 0.19 -15.15
N VAL A 14 -10.09 1.28 -14.51
CA VAL A 14 -10.58 2.47 -15.22
C VAL A 14 -9.42 3.41 -15.55
N PRO A 15 -9.50 4.15 -16.68
CA PRO A 15 -8.53 5.19 -16.96
C PRO A 15 -8.46 6.21 -15.81
N PRO A 16 -7.27 6.51 -15.28
CA PRO A 16 -7.09 7.54 -14.27
C PRO A 16 -7.47 8.93 -14.83
N PRO A 17 -8.25 9.73 -14.08
CA PRO A 17 -8.67 11.05 -14.53
C PRO A 17 -7.46 11.99 -14.64
N GLY A 18 -7.06 12.32 -15.87
CA GLY A 18 -6.01 13.32 -16.11
C GLY A 18 -4.58 12.90 -15.78
N CYS A 19 -4.29 11.61 -15.56
CA CYS A 19 -2.95 11.14 -15.20
C CYS A 19 -2.65 9.75 -15.78
N ASP A 20 -1.99 9.65 -16.93
CA ASP A 20 -1.54 8.33 -17.44
C ASP A 20 -0.41 7.77 -16.56
N GLY A 21 -0.80 6.99 -15.55
CA GLY A 21 0.06 6.58 -14.45
C GLY A 21 0.97 5.38 -14.73
N VAL A 22 0.81 4.67 -15.86
CA VAL A 22 1.58 3.43 -16.10
C VAL A 22 3.07 3.73 -16.23
N ASP A 23 3.43 4.77 -16.99
CA ASP A 23 4.82 5.17 -17.23
C ASP A 23 5.26 6.37 -16.36
N LYS A 24 4.42 6.76 -15.39
CA LYS A 24 4.57 7.99 -14.59
C LYS A 24 4.42 7.75 -13.09
N GLN A 25 4.77 6.55 -12.60
CA GLN A 25 4.57 6.15 -11.19
C GLN A 25 5.19 7.12 -10.17
N GLY A 26 6.31 7.79 -10.50
CA GLY A 26 6.94 8.82 -9.67
C GLY A 26 6.50 10.26 -9.94
N TYR A 27 5.52 10.49 -10.83
CA TYR A 27 5.06 11.85 -11.14
C TYR A 27 4.04 12.33 -10.11
N PRO A 28 3.97 13.64 -9.85
CA PRO A 28 3.03 14.22 -8.89
C PRO A 28 1.57 13.85 -9.14
N CYS A 29 1.14 13.70 -10.40
CA CYS A 29 -0.26 13.37 -10.70
C CYS A 29 -0.68 11.99 -10.15
N VAL A 30 0.24 11.02 -10.10
CA VAL A 30 -0.03 9.70 -9.51
C VAL A 30 -0.11 9.83 -7.99
N ALA A 31 0.76 10.62 -7.38
CA ALA A 31 0.69 10.90 -5.95
C ALA A 31 -0.64 11.57 -5.56
N GLU A 32 -1.08 12.60 -6.30
CA GLU A 32 -2.36 13.26 -6.07
C GLU A 32 -3.56 12.33 -6.27
N LEU A 33 -3.51 11.45 -7.27
CA LEU A 33 -4.56 10.45 -7.47
C LEU A 33 -4.68 9.49 -6.29
N ILE A 34 -3.57 9.12 -5.64
CA ILE A 34 -3.52 8.10 -4.59
C ILE A 34 -3.64 8.66 -3.16
N ARG A 35 -3.23 9.92 -2.91
CA ARG A 35 -3.29 10.56 -1.58
C ARG A 35 -4.66 10.50 -0.86
N PRO A 36 -5.81 10.52 -1.56
CA PRO A 36 -7.11 10.36 -0.90
C PRO A 36 -7.34 8.98 -0.26
N TYR A 37 -6.55 7.96 -0.60
CA TYR A 37 -6.69 6.60 -0.10
C TYR A 37 -5.82 6.36 1.13
N LYS A 38 -6.31 5.55 2.07
CA LYS A 38 -5.55 5.13 3.26
C LYS A 38 -4.57 4.01 2.95
N PHE A 39 -4.98 3.08 2.10
CA PHE A 39 -4.22 1.89 1.76
C PHE A 39 -3.98 1.86 0.25
N TYR A 40 -2.82 1.35 -0.15
CA TYR A 40 -2.47 1.18 -1.55
C TYR A 40 -1.95 -0.25 -1.78
N ILE A 41 -2.47 -0.92 -2.80
CA ILE A 41 -2.04 -2.29 -3.13
C ILE A 41 -0.71 -2.19 -3.90
N SER A 42 0.40 -2.38 -3.19
CA SER A 42 1.78 -2.32 -3.68
C SER A 42 2.32 -3.72 -4.04
N ILE A 43 1.50 -4.54 -4.70
CA ILE A 43 1.94 -5.87 -5.12
C ILE A 43 2.84 -5.74 -6.35
N GLU A 44 3.96 -6.46 -6.34
CA GLU A 44 4.87 -6.53 -7.47
C GLU A 44 4.40 -7.52 -8.53
N ASN A 45 4.83 -7.29 -9.77
CA ASN A 45 4.43 -8.10 -10.92
C ASN A 45 4.84 -9.59 -10.80
N SER A 46 5.84 -9.86 -9.96
CA SER A 46 6.35 -11.20 -9.66
C SER A 46 6.68 -11.30 -8.18
N ASN A 47 6.42 -12.46 -7.56
CA ASN A 47 6.79 -12.73 -6.17
C ASN A 47 8.23 -13.27 -6.09
N CYS A 48 9.22 -12.39 -6.22
CA CYS A 48 10.64 -12.72 -6.23
C CYS A 48 11.36 -12.15 -5.01
N VAL A 49 12.37 -12.88 -4.51
CA VAL A 49 13.24 -12.41 -3.42
C VAL A 49 13.90 -11.08 -3.82
N ASP A 50 13.86 -10.11 -2.91
CA ASP A 50 14.43 -8.77 -3.05
C ASP A 50 13.89 -7.93 -4.23
N TYR A 51 12.83 -8.38 -4.90
CA TYR A 51 12.15 -7.59 -5.94
C TYR A 51 11.14 -6.65 -5.28
N VAL A 52 11.60 -5.45 -4.92
CA VAL A 52 10.79 -4.35 -4.41
C VAL A 52 11.09 -3.10 -5.24
N THR A 53 10.04 -2.45 -5.76
CA THR A 53 10.14 -1.37 -6.74
C THR A 53 9.53 -0.07 -6.23
N GLU A 54 9.36 0.91 -7.12
CA GLU A 54 8.74 2.21 -6.85
C GLU A 54 7.35 2.09 -6.21
N LYS A 55 6.60 1.00 -6.48
CA LYS A 55 5.23 0.82 -5.95
C LYS A 55 5.19 0.83 -4.43
N PHE A 56 6.21 0.32 -3.78
CA PHE A 56 6.30 0.30 -2.32
C PHE A 56 6.82 1.62 -1.77
N PHE A 57 7.95 2.10 -2.30
CA PHE A 57 8.59 3.32 -1.81
C PHE A 57 7.74 4.56 -2.06
N GLU A 58 7.12 4.70 -3.24
CA GLU A 58 6.22 5.82 -3.53
C GLU A 58 4.96 5.77 -2.66
N ALA A 59 4.46 4.58 -2.33
CA ALA A 59 3.31 4.41 -1.43
C ALA A 59 3.60 4.97 -0.04
N LEU A 60 4.80 4.70 0.48
CA LEU A 60 5.29 5.26 1.74
C LEU A 60 5.56 6.76 1.60
N ILE A 61 6.47 7.18 0.72
CA ILE A 61 7.04 8.53 0.77
C ILE A 61 6.11 9.57 0.15
N SER A 62 5.80 9.43 -1.14
CA SER A 62 5.10 10.48 -1.89
C SER A 62 3.59 10.43 -1.72
N ARG A 63 3.02 9.22 -1.71
CA ARG A 63 1.57 8.96 -1.70
C ARG A 63 0.98 8.97 -0.29
N MET A 64 1.82 8.86 0.75
CA MET A 64 1.43 8.92 2.16
C MET A 64 0.36 7.88 2.56
N THR A 65 0.45 6.68 1.97
CA THR A 65 -0.49 5.58 2.21
C THR A 65 0.19 4.43 2.96
N VAL A 66 -0.60 3.50 3.48
CA VAL A 66 -0.10 2.22 4.01
C VAL A 66 -0.07 1.19 2.86
N PRO A 67 1.11 0.76 2.39
CA PRO A 67 1.20 -0.24 1.34
C PRO A 67 0.75 -1.63 1.84
N ILE A 68 0.04 -2.34 0.96
CA ILE A 68 -0.35 -3.73 1.12
C ILE A 68 0.49 -4.57 0.14
N VAL A 69 1.25 -5.52 0.66
CA VAL A 69 2.23 -6.31 -0.10
C VAL A 69 1.95 -7.81 0.02
N LEU A 70 2.58 -8.64 -0.80
CA LEU A 70 2.34 -10.09 -0.78
C LEU A 70 3.00 -10.82 0.41
N ARG A 71 4.27 -10.53 0.68
CA ARG A 71 5.12 -11.34 1.57
C ARG A 71 5.89 -10.47 2.56
N ARG A 72 5.63 -10.58 3.86
CA ARG A 72 6.33 -9.79 4.90
C ARG A 72 7.85 -9.85 4.74
N LYS A 73 8.37 -11.08 4.60
CA LYS A 73 9.80 -11.36 4.62
C LYS A 73 10.59 -10.60 3.55
N ILE A 74 10.03 -10.43 2.34
CA ILE A 74 10.70 -9.74 1.23
C ILE A 74 11.00 -8.28 1.61
N TYR A 75 10.04 -7.62 2.26
CA TYR A 75 10.16 -6.20 2.61
C TYR A 75 10.97 -6.00 3.89
N THR A 76 10.86 -6.90 4.86
CA THR A 76 11.72 -6.84 6.05
C THR A 76 13.19 -7.10 5.72
N ASN A 77 13.49 -7.98 4.75
CA ASN A 77 14.87 -8.27 4.33
C ASN A 77 15.60 -7.05 3.78
N ILE A 78 14.88 -6.15 3.10
CA ILE A 78 15.45 -4.91 2.56
C ILE A 78 15.41 -3.75 3.58
N GLY A 79 15.03 -4.02 4.83
CA GLY A 79 15.02 -3.02 5.90
C GLY A 79 13.79 -2.09 5.92
N ALA A 80 12.66 -2.50 5.34
CA ALA A 80 11.43 -1.71 5.46
C ALA A 80 11.07 -1.47 6.93
N PRO A 81 10.72 -0.24 7.34
CA PRO A 81 10.48 0.06 8.75
C PRO A 81 9.38 -0.84 9.35
N PRO A 82 9.55 -1.34 10.58
CA PRO A 82 8.53 -2.13 11.24
C PRO A 82 7.19 -1.39 11.28
N ASN A 83 6.09 -2.13 11.10
CA ASN A 83 4.74 -1.57 11.12
C ASN A 83 4.45 -0.47 10.08
N SER A 84 5.26 -0.31 9.02
CA SER A 84 4.99 0.66 7.95
C SER A 84 4.06 0.14 6.85
N PHE A 85 3.77 -1.17 6.83
CA PHE A 85 3.04 -1.84 5.76
C PHE A 85 2.27 -3.07 6.28
N LEU A 86 1.33 -3.54 5.46
CA LEU A 86 0.60 -4.80 5.67
C LEU A 86 1.09 -5.85 4.68
N ALA A 87 1.32 -7.09 5.14
CA ALA A 87 1.55 -8.20 4.23
C ALA A 87 0.35 -9.15 4.22
N ILE A 88 -0.04 -9.60 3.04
CA ILE A 88 -1.17 -10.52 2.86
C ILE A 88 -0.92 -11.84 3.60
N ASP A 89 0.34 -12.31 3.63
CA ASP A 89 0.73 -13.54 4.32
C ASP A 89 0.83 -13.43 5.85
N ASP A 90 0.52 -12.28 6.43
CA ASP A 90 0.31 -12.14 7.88
C ASP A 90 -1.04 -12.69 8.35
N PHE A 91 -1.98 -12.92 7.42
CA PHE A 91 -3.36 -13.30 7.71
C PHE A 91 -3.63 -14.74 7.28
N SER A 92 -4.43 -15.48 8.06
CA SER A 92 -4.79 -16.87 7.70
C SER A 92 -5.74 -16.94 6.50
N SER A 93 -6.44 -15.83 6.21
CA SER A 93 -7.33 -15.70 5.06
C SER A 93 -7.52 -14.24 4.64
N ILE A 94 -7.97 -14.05 3.39
CA ILE A 94 -8.38 -12.73 2.88
C ILE A 94 -9.53 -12.14 3.71
N ALA A 95 -10.44 -12.96 4.23
CA ALA A 95 -11.54 -12.49 5.07
C ALA A 95 -11.04 -11.88 6.39
N GLU A 96 -10.02 -12.48 7.01
CA GLU A 96 -9.37 -11.90 8.20
C GLU A 96 -8.64 -10.60 7.86
N MET A 97 -7.94 -10.56 6.74
CA MET A 97 -7.28 -9.33 6.27
C MET A 97 -8.29 -8.20 6.06
N VAL A 98 -9.40 -8.46 5.37
CA VAL A 98 -10.46 -7.46 5.15
C VAL A 98 -11.05 -6.98 6.48
N LYS A 99 -11.29 -7.89 7.43
CA LYS A 99 -11.76 -7.53 8.78
C LYS A 99 -10.76 -6.61 9.49
N PHE A 100 -9.48 -6.93 9.40
CA PHE A 100 -8.40 -6.14 9.98
C PHE A 100 -8.31 -4.75 9.33
N ILE A 101 -8.24 -4.68 8.00
CA ILE A 101 -8.18 -3.42 7.25
C ILE A 101 -9.38 -2.53 7.59
N ASN A 102 -10.60 -3.06 7.63
CA ASN A 102 -11.78 -2.29 8.01
C ASN A 102 -11.69 -1.75 9.44
N ASN A 103 -11.14 -2.53 10.38
CA ASN A 103 -10.95 -2.06 11.76
C ASN A 103 -9.91 -0.93 11.85
N VAL A 104 -8.79 -1.04 11.13
CA VAL A 104 -7.76 0.00 11.06
C VAL A 104 -8.31 1.23 10.34
N ALA A 105 -9.02 1.06 9.22
CA ALA A 105 -9.61 2.15 8.46
C ALA A 105 -10.62 2.96 9.28
N ALA A 106 -11.39 2.31 10.16
CA ALA A 106 -12.39 2.94 11.02
C ALA A 106 -11.80 3.62 12.27
N ASN A 107 -10.56 3.31 12.64
CA ASN A 107 -9.92 3.84 13.84
C ASN A 107 -8.68 4.66 13.48
N LYS A 108 -8.76 5.99 13.67
CA LYS A 108 -7.69 6.93 13.34
C LYS A 108 -6.37 6.62 14.06
N GLU A 109 -6.42 6.26 15.33
CA GLU A 109 -5.21 5.96 16.12
C GLU A 109 -4.50 4.73 15.56
N LYS A 110 -5.25 3.64 15.33
CA LYS A 110 -4.70 2.42 14.71
C LYS A 110 -4.12 2.67 13.33
N TYR A 111 -4.77 3.52 12.53
CA TYR A 111 -4.23 3.91 11.24
C TYR A 111 -2.92 4.68 11.38
N LEU A 112 -2.85 5.65 12.31
CA LEU A 112 -1.65 6.45 12.53
C LEU A 112 -0.48 5.65 13.11
N GLU A 113 -0.71 4.50 13.76
CA GLU A 113 0.36 3.58 14.14
C GLU A 113 1.22 3.15 12.93
N PHE A 114 0.62 3.05 11.73
CA PHE A 114 1.35 2.70 10.51
C PHE A 114 2.23 3.84 9.96
N HIS A 115 2.12 5.04 10.53
CA HIS A 115 2.91 6.21 10.13
C HIS A 115 3.95 6.61 11.19
N LYS A 116 3.95 5.98 12.38
CA LYS A 116 4.89 6.32 13.47
C LYS A 116 6.36 6.13 13.09
N TRP A 117 6.66 5.18 12.20
CA TRP A 117 8.04 4.95 11.74
C TRP A 117 8.70 6.21 11.17
N ARG A 118 7.92 7.17 10.66
CA ARG A 118 8.44 8.44 10.12
C ARG A 118 9.14 9.31 11.14
N THR A 119 8.84 9.15 12.43
CA THR A 119 9.54 9.92 13.47
C THR A 119 10.97 9.42 13.70
N THR A 120 11.34 8.28 13.10
CA THR A 120 12.62 7.60 13.36
C THR A 120 13.34 7.13 12.09
N HIS A 121 12.66 7.03 10.95
CA HIS A 121 13.19 6.44 9.71
C HIS A 121 12.81 7.22 8.43
N GLU A 122 12.27 8.43 8.55
CA GLU A 122 12.09 9.38 7.42
C GLU A 122 13.28 10.33 7.34
#